data_AF-A0A4Y9J8T0-F1
#
_entry.id   AF-A0A4Y9J8T0-F1
#
_cell.length_a   1.000
_cell.length_b   1.000
_cell.length_c   1.000
_cell.angle_alpha   90.00
_cell.angle_beta   90.00
_cell.angle_gamma   90.00
#
_symmetry.space_group_name_H-M   'P 1'
#
loop_
_entity.id
_entity.type
_entity.pdbx_description
1 polymer ?
#
loop_
_entity_poly.entity_id
_entity_poly.type
_entity_poly.pdbx_seq_one_letter_code
_entity_poly.pdbx_strand_id
1 'polypeptide(L)' 'MKRIELTVNEIKKYNVIKAVHHGKKTKQRACVELTLSLRQINRLLHNYVQLGKSAFSHKNKKRSPKHSLPESTKTFIVE' A
#
# COMPACT_ATOMS: atom_id res chain seq x y z
N MET A 1 5.55 -17.32 -7.12
CA MET A 1 4.73 -16.15 -6.73
C MET A 1 5.58 -14.89 -6.80
N LYS A 2 5.08 -13.77 -7.38
CA LYS A 2 5.83 -12.50 -7.42
C LYS A 2 6.02 -11.95 -6.00
N ARG A 3 7.24 -11.50 -5.68
CA ARG A 3 7.56 -10.85 -4.39
C ARG A 3 6.79 -9.52 -4.27
N ILE A 4 6.03 -9.36 -3.20
CA ILE A 4 5.31 -8.11 -2.90
C ILE A 4 6.23 -7.23 -2.04
N GLU A 5 6.75 -6.18 -2.65
CA GLU A 5 7.65 -5.21 -2.02
C GLU A 5 6.87 -4.00 -1.49
N LEU A 6 6.83 -3.88 -0.17
CA LEU A 6 6.19 -2.79 0.54
C LEU A 6 7.26 -1.80 1.03
N THR A 7 6.97 -0.51 0.94
CA THR A 7 7.72 0.55 1.62
C THR A 7 7.51 0.48 3.13
N VAL A 8 8.34 1.15 3.91
CA VAL A 8 8.25 1.18 5.38
C VAL A 8 6.84 1.58 5.85
N ASN A 9 6.24 2.60 5.22
CA ASN A 9 4.89 3.06 5.55
C ASN A 9 3.80 2.04 5.20
N GLU A 10 3.94 1.34 4.09
CA GLU A 10 3.03 0.27 3.68
C GLU A 10 3.13 -0.94 4.62
N ILE A 11 4.35 -1.28 5.06
CA ILE A 11 4.62 -2.34 6.05
C ILE A 11 3.97 -1.98 7.40
N LYS A 12 4.12 -0.74 7.86
CA LYS A 12 3.48 -0.27 9.10
C LYS A 12 1.97 -0.48 9.05
N LYS A 13 1.31 -0.06 7.96
CA LYS A 13 -0.14 -0.26 7.77
C LYS A 13 -0.50 -1.75 7.74
N TYR A 14 0.24 -2.57 7.01
CA TYR A 14 0.01 -4.01 6.93
C TYR A 14 0.09 -4.67 8.31
N ASN A 15 1.14 -4.40 9.08
CA ASN A 15 1.35 -5.01 10.40
C ASN A 15 0.25 -4.62 11.40
N VAL A 16 -0.15 -3.34 11.42
CA VAL A 16 -1.22 -2.87 12.30
C VAL A 16 -2.55 -3.54 11.94
N ILE A 17 -2.93 -3.57 10.66
CA ILE A 17 -4.19 -4.18 10.23
C ILE A 17 -4.18 -5.69 10.43
N LYS A 18 -3.04 -6.35 10.19
CA LYS A 18 -2.85 -7.78 10.50
C LYS A 18 -3.07 -8.05 11.98
N ALA A 19 -2.51 -7.24 12.87
CA ALA A 19 -2.70 -7.38 14.31
C ALA A 19 -4.17 -7.19 14.73
N VAL A 20 -4.89 -6.24 14.11
CA VAL A 20 -6.32 -6.04 14.34
C VAL A 20 -7.13 -7.25 13.86
N HIS A 21 -6.82 -7.79 12.67
CA HIS A 21 -7.52 -8.96 12.13
C HIS A 21 -7.34 -10.21 13.03
N HIS A 22 -6.16 -10.40 13.62
CA HIS A 22 -5.90 -11.48 14.57
C HIS A 22 -6.40 -11.21 16.00
N GLY A 23 -7.14 -10.12 16.24
CA GLY A 23 -7.66 -9.79 17.57
C GLY A 23 -6.61 -9.31 18.58
N LYS A 24 -5.35 -9.11 18.17
CA LYS A 24 -4.27 -8.63 19.04
C LYS A 24 -4.34 -7.13 19.31
N LYS A 25 -5.15 -6.38 18.54
CA LYS A 25 -5.27 -4.93 18.64
C LYS A 25 -6.70 -4.49 18.34
N THR A 26 -7.19 -3.48 19.05
CA THR A 26 -8.52 -2.91 18.79
C THR A 26 -8.51 -1.97 17.59
N LYS A 27 -9.67 -1.80 16.94
CA LYS A 27 -9.81 -0.88 15.80
C LYS A 27 -9.52 0.57 16.21
N GLN A 28 -9.94 0.97 17.40
CA GLN A 28 -9.71 2.31 17.96
C GLN A 28 -8.20 2.57 18.16
N ARG A 29 -7.45 1.60 18.68
CA ARG A 29 -5.99 1.75 18.84
C ARG A 29 -5.29 1.91 17.49
N ALA A 30 -5.75 1.17 16.48
CA ALA A 30 -5.23 1.27 15.12
C ALA A 30 -5.55 2.62 14.45
N CYS A 31 -6.72 3.22 14.74
CA CYS A 31 -7.05 4.58 14.28
C CYS A 31 -6.00 5.60 14.77
N VAL A 32 -5.66 5.54 16.06
CA VAL A 32 -4.68 6.45 16.67
C VAL A 32 -3.28 6.24 16.10
N GLU A 33 -2.83 4.98 15.99
CA GLU A 33 -1.47 4.65 15.55
C GLU A 33 -1.19 4.96 14.07
N LEU A 34 -2.21 4.79 13.23
CA LEU A 34 -2.12 5.11 11.80
C LEU A 34 -2.62 6.51 11.46
N THR A 35 -3.13 7.26 12.45
CA THR A 35 -3.81 8.55 12.28
C THR A 35 -4.86 8.48 11.15
N LEU A 36 -5.73 7.47 11.21
CA LEU A 36 -6.78 7.21 10.23
C LEU A 36 -8.14 7.12 10.93
N SER A 37 -9.21 7.41 10.20
CA SER A 37 -10.56 7.23 10.69
C SER A 37 -10.95 5.75 10.78
N LEU A 38 -11.94 5.44 11.62
CA LEU A 38 -12.48 4.09 11.78
C LEU A 38 -12.94 3.48 10.44
N ARG A 39 -13.54 4.31 9.57
CA ARG A 39 -13.95 3.92 8.21
C ARG A 39 -12.75 3.46 7.37
N GLN A 40 -11.64 4.18 7.43
CA GLN A 40 -10.42 3.83 6.69
C GLN A 40 -9.82 2.53 7.20
N ILE A 41 -9.79 2.32 8.53
CA ILE A 41 -9.36 1.06 9.15
C ILE A 41 -10.22 -0.11 8.68
N ASN A 42 -11.55 0.02 8.73
CA ASN A 42 -12.47 -1.03 8.26
C ASN A 42 -12.26 -1.36 6.77
N ARG A 43 -12.04 -0.34 5.92
CA ARG A 43 -11.74 -0.56 4.49
C ARG A 43 -10.42 -1.31 4.29
N LEU A 44 -9.39 -0.96 5.04
CA LEU A 44 -8.11 -1.67 4.99
C LEU A 44 -8.24 -3.12 5.46
N LEU A 45 -9.06 -3.37 6.48
CA LEU A 45 -9.32 -4.71 7.00
C LEU A 45 -10.06 -5.58 5.99
N HIS A 46 -11.07 -5.01 5.30
CA HIS A 46 -11.75 -5.67 4.19
C HIS A 46 -10.78 -6.02 3.04
N ASN A 47 -9.93 -5.07 2.64
CA ASN A 47 -8.93 -5.31 1.60
C ASN A 47 -7.89 -6.37 2.02
N TYR A 48 -7.51 -6.40 3.30
CA TYR A 48 -6.60 -7.42 3.83
C TYR A 48 -7.20 -8.83 3.71
N VAL A 49 -8.51 -8.99 3.99
CA VAL A 49 -9.19 -10.29 3.83
C VAL A 49 -9.22 -10.72 2.36
N GLN A 50 -9.45 -9.80 1.43
CA GLN A 50 -9.57 -10.13 0.01
C GLN A 50 -8.23 -10.36 -0.71
N LEU A 51 -7.22 -9.53 -0.42
CA LEU A 51 -5.99 -9.44 -1.21
C LEU A 51 -4.72 -9.69 -0.38
N GLY A 52 -4.86 -9.86 0.94
CA GLY A 52 -3.75 -10.08 1.86
C GLY A 52 -2.72 -8.95 1.82
N LYS A 53 -1.43 -9.32 1.74
CA LYS A 53 -0.30 -8.37 1.72
C LYS A 53 -0.32 -7.44 0.50
N SER A 54 -0.89 -7.87 -0.62
CA SER A 54 -0.92 -7.07 -1.85
C SER A 54 -1.82 -5.84 -1.77
N ALA A 55 -2.82 -5.86 -0.87
CA ALA A 55 -3.73 -4.73 -0.61
C ALA A 55 -3.01 -3.42 -0.23
N PHE A 56 -1.82 -3.54 0.35
CA PHE A 56 -1.07 -2.41 0.90
C PHE A 56 -0.02 -1.87 -0.08
N SER A 57 0.23 -2.56 -1.19
CA SER A 57 1.12 -2.06 -2.23
C SER A 57 0.43 -0.93 -2.98
N HIS A 58 1.12 0.20 -3.13
CA HIS A 58 0.62 1.31 -3.91
C HIS A 58 0.45 0.90 -5.38
N LYS A 59 -0.75 1.12 -5.93
CA LYS A 59 -1.11 0.69 -7.29
C LYS A 59 -0.31 1.43 -8.38
N ASN A 60 0.18 2.64 -8.10
CA ASN A 60 0.94 3.42 -9.08
C ASN A 60 2.46 3.20 -9.00
N LYS A 61 2.96 2.36 -8.09
CA LYS A 61 4.40 2.22 -7.79
C LYS A 61 5.26 1.80 -8.99
N LYS A 62 4.65 1.19 -10.02
CA LYS A 62 5.33 0.77 -11.26
C LYS A 62 4.58 1.20 -12.52
N ARG A 63 3.64 2.14 -12.39
CA ARG A 63 2.81 2.61 -13.50
C ARG A 63 3.34 3.97 -13.96
N SER A 64 3.83 4.04 -15.18
CA SER A 64 4.13 5.30 -15.84
C SER A 64 2.83 6.04 -16.21
N PRO A 65 2.82 7.37 -16.20
CA PRO A 65 1.74 8.16 -16.77
C PRO A 65 1.52 7.81 -18.25
N LYS A 66 0.27 7.95 -18.73
CA LYS A 66 -0.08 7.67 -20.14
C LYS A 66 0.72 8.54 -21.13
N HIS A 67 1.00 9.78 -20.74
CA HIS A 67 1.76 10.74 -21.55
C HIS A 67 3.25 10.79 -21.19
N SER A 68 3.77 9.75 -20.52
CA SER A 68 5.21 9.67 -20.25
C SER A 68 5.96 9.52 -21.57
N LEU A 69 7.05 10.28 -21.71
CA LEU A 69 7.98 10.12 -22.82
C LEU A 69 8.52 8.68 -22.82
N PRO A 70 8.57 7.99 -23.98
CA PRO A 70 9.15 6.66 -24.07
C PRO A 70 10.63 6.70 -23.69
N GLU A 71 11.10 5.62 -23.07
CA GLU A 71 12.45 5.54 -22.50
C GLU A 71 13.54 5.81 -23.55
N SER A 72 13.31 5.38 -24.79
CA SER A 72 14.19 5.57 -25.94
C SER A 72 14.44 7.04 -26.28
N THR A 73 13.46 7.92 -26.08
CA THR A 73 13.59 9.35 -26.38
C THR A 73 14.21 10.12 -25.22
N LYS A 74 14.14 9.62 -23.98
CA LYS A 74 14.79 10.26 -22.82
C LYS A 74 16.32 10.19 -22.88
N THR A 75 16.85 9.13 -23.48
CA THR A 75 18.30 8.89 -23.59
C THR A 75 18.91 9.53 -24.83
N PHE A 76 18.09 10.09 -25.72
CA PHE A 76 18.54 10.70 -26.96
C PHE A 76 18.85 12.18 -26.70
N ILE A 77 20.14 12.49 -26.52
CA ILE A 77 20.65 13.85 -26.43
C ILE A 77 21.32 14.16 -27.77
N VAL A 78 20.91 15.25 -28.42
CA VAL A 78 21.56 15.77 -29.64
C VAL A 78 22.45 16.93 -29.20
N GLU A 79 23.75 16.85 -29.48
CA GLU A 79 24.73 17.94 -29.29
C GLU A 79 24.55 19.06 -30.30
#